data_AF-X1PG11-F1
#
_entry.id   AF-X1PG11-F1
#
_cell.length_a   1.000
_cell.length_b   1.000
_cell.length_c   1.000
_cell.angle_alpha   90.00
_cell.angle_beta   90.00
_cell.angle_gamma   90.00
#
_symmetry.space_group_name_H-M   'P 1'
#
loop_
_entity.id
_entity.type
_entity.pdbx_description
1 polymer ?
#
loop_
_entity_poly.entity_id
_entity_poly.type
_entity_poly.pdbx_seq_one_letter_code
_entity_poly.pdbx_strand_id
1 'polypeptide(L)'
;VRVVVPDLEAIIDCYTTGETSADMFLDELYVFCDTSGMGFFKRLLANQIAFPHKCMYDTRTMLNGLRDIGFQAESRAAFESDIADIRQIESEGRTKNAVIVEGKRV
;
A
#
# COMPACT_ATOMS: atom_id res chain seq x y z
N VAL A 1 -0.06 -1.52 -16.86
CA VAL A 1 0.54 -1.10 -15.58
C VAL A 1 0.00 -2.02 -14.50
N ARG A 2 0.84 -2.46 -13.56
CA ARG A 2 0.42 -3.21 -12.37
C ARG A 2 0.75 -2.36 -11.15
N VAL A 3 -0.20 -2.25 -10.24
CA VAL A 3 -0.04 -1.53 -8.98
C VAL A 3 -0.23 -2.53 -7.85
N VAL A 4 0.72 -2.53 -6.92
CA VAL A 4 0.75 -3.38 -5.72
C VAL A 4 0.98 -2.46 -4.54
N VAL A 5 -0.01 -2.33 -3.68
CA VAL A 5 -0.02 -1.43 -2.52
C VAL A 5 -0.62 -2.16 -1.32
N PRO A 6 -0.28 -1.78 -0.07
CA PRO A 6 -0.93 -2.37 1.09
C PRO A 6 -2.45 -2.17 1.03
N ASP A 7 -3.19 -3.19 1.44
CA ASP A 7 -4.64 -3.15 1.53
C ASP A 7 -5.06 -2.47 2.84
N LEU A 8 -5.62 -1.26 2.71
CA LEU A 8 -6.09 -0.51 3.86
C LEU A 8 -7.26 -1.22 4.57
N GLU A 9 -8.14 -1.89 3.82
CA GLU A 9 -9.28 -2.62 4.37
C GLU A 9 -8.79 -3.76 5.26
N ALA A 10 -7.81 -4.54 4.78
CA ALA A 10 -7.21 -5.63 5.56
C ALA A 10 -6.55 -5.14 6.86
N ILE A 11 -5.86 -3.98 6.83
CA ILE A 11 -5.22 -3.39 8.02
C ILE A 11 -6.29 -2.94 9.04
N ILE A 12 -7.36 -2.30 8.58
CA ILE A 12 -8.47 -1.88 9.44
C ILE A 12 -9.19 -3.09 10.05
N ASP A 13 -9.42 -4.14 9.26
CA ASP A 13 -10.07 -5.36 9.72
C ASP A 13 -9.27 -6.01 10.85
N CYS A 14 -7.95 -6.21 10.69
CA CYS A 14 -7.11 -6.77 11.76
C CYS A 14 -7.18 -5.96 13.07
N TYR A 15 -7.31 -4.64 12.99
CA TYR A 15 -7.48 -3.82 14.20
C TYR A 15 -8.88 -3.98 14.81
N THR A 16 -9.93 -3.87 14.00
CA THR A 16 -11.32 -3.91 14.50
C THR A 16 -11.74 -5.28 15.02
N THR A 17 -11.13 -6.37 14.54
CA THR A 17 -11.32 -7.73 15.06
C THR A 17 -10.46 -8.03 16.30
N GLY A 18 -9.53 -7.15 16.66
CA GLY A 18 -8.64 -7.30 17.81
C GLY A 18 -7.43 -8.20 17.56
N GLU A 19 -7.10 -8.49 16.30
CA GLU A 19 -5.89 -9.25 15.92
C GLU A 19 -4.61 -8.42 16.08
N THR A 20 -4.70 -7.09 16.01
CA THR A 20 -3.58 -6.17 16.19
C THR A 20 -3.89 -5.14 17.28
N SER A 21 -2.87 -4.74 18.05
CA SER A 21 -3.00 -3.70 19.08
C SER A 21 -2.97 -2.29 18.48
N ALA A 22 -3.48 -1.30 19.20
CA ALA A 22 -3.59 0.08 18.68
C ALA A 22 -2.22 0.69 18.30
N ASP A 23 -1.16 0.39 19.03
CA ASP A 23 0.21 0.81 18.71
C ASP A 23 0.72 0.19 17.41
N MET A 24 0.49 -1.12 17.21
CA MET A 24 0.85 -1.83 15.98
C MET A 24 0.06 -1.33 14.77
N PHE A 25 -1.24 -1.08 14.93
CA PHE A 25 -2.11 -0.52 13.88
C PHE A 25 -1.60 0.84 13.38
N LEU A 26 -1.24 1.73 14.30
CA LEU A 26 -0.74 3.06 13.95
C LEU A 26 0.66 3.00 13.30
N ASP A 27 1.50 2.05 13.70
CA ASP A 27 2.77 1.79 13.01
C ASP A 27 2.53 1.27 11.57
N GLU A 28 1.60 0.33 11.40
CA GLU A 28 1.22 -0.22 10.09
C GLU A 28 0.65 0.83 9.14
N LEU A 29 -0.10 1.81 9.65
CA LEU A 29 -0.57 2.95 8.85
C LEU A 29 0.54 3.93 8.43
N TYR A 30 1.77 3.74 8.93
CA TYR A 30 2.90 4.66 8.72
C TYR A 30 2.52 6.13 9.01
N VAL A 31 1.62 6.36 9.98
CA VAL A 31 1.22 7.70 10.41
C VAL A 31 2.30 8.34 11.29
N PHE A 32 3.18 7.54 11.88
CA PHE A 32 4.32 8.03 12.64
C PHE A 32 5.56 8.12 11.76
N CYS A 33 6.20 9.29 11.77
CA CYS A 33 7.56 9.42 11.30
C CYS A 33 8.47 8.85 12.38
N ASP A 34 9.10 7.70 12.13
CA ASP A 34 10.13 7.19 13.03
C ASP A 34 11.31 8.18 13.07
N THR A 35 11.52 8.79 14.23
CA THR A 35 12.60 9.77 14.46
C THR A 35 13.65 9.23 15.43
N SER A 36 13.56 7.94 15.82
CA SER A 36 14.38 7.33 16.86
C SER A 36 15.88 7.25 16.52
N GLY A 37 16.26 7.45 15.26
CA GLY A 37 17.66 7.58 14.81
C GLY A 37 18.08 8.98 14.34
N MET A 38 17.23 10.00 14.48
CA MET A 38 17.49 11.32 13.90
C MET A 38 18.14 12.28 14.92
N GLY A 39 19.22 12.94 14.51
CA GLY A 39 19.82 14.04 15.28
C GLY A 39 18.85 15.22 15.47
N PHE A 40 19.05 16.03 16.51
CA PHE A 40 18.13 17.07 16.97
C PHE A 40 17.60 17.99 15.84
N PHE A 41 18.49 18.45 14.95
CA PHE A 41 18.11 19.29 13.80
C PHE A 41 17.29 18.56 12.73
N LYS A 42 17.58 17.27 12.48
CA LYS A 42 16.83 16.45 11.52
C LYS A 42 15.43 16.15 12.03
N ARG A 43 15.26 15.97 13.35
CA ARG A 43 13.94 15.74 13.97
C ARG A 43 13.02 16.95 13.85
N LEU A 44 13.55 18.17 13.95
CA LEU A 44 12.78 19.41 13.80
C LEU A 44 12.28 19.61 12.37
N LEU A 45 13.06 19.17 11.37
CA LEU A 45 12.71 19.24 9.95
C LEU A 45 11.88 18.04 9.48
N ALA A 46 11.99 16.89 10.15
CA ALA A 46 11.27 15.66 9.79
C ALA A 46 9.75 15.86 9.79
N ASN A 47 9.20 16.60 10.76
CA ASN A 47 7.77 16.90 10.81
C ASN A 47 7.24 17.75 9.63
N GLN A 48 8.12 18.43 8.87
CA GLN A 48 7.71 19.26 7.72
C GLN A 48 7.98 18.60 6.37
N ILE A 49 8.85 17.59 6.31
CA ILE A 49 9.33 16.98 5.06
C ILE A 49 8.94 15.50 4.96
N ALA A 50 8.76 14.81 6.08
CA ALA A 50 8.36 13.42 6.08
C ALA A 50 6.87 13.32 5.76
N PHE A 51 6.58 12.92 4.53
CA PHE A 51 5.32 12.28 4.16
C PHE A 51 5.57 10.77 4.09
N PRO A 52 5.73 10.06 5.23
CA PRO A 52 6.02 8.63 5.22
C PRO A 52 4.81 7.79 4.81
N HIS A 53 3.65 8.42 4.57
CA HIS A 53 2.43 7.75 4.18
C HIS A 53 2.69 6.88 2.95
N LYS A 54 2.73 5.56 3.16
CA LYS A 54 2.54 4.61 2.07
C LYS A 54 1.19 4.95 1.46
N CYS A 55 1.15 5.10 0.14
CA CYS A 55 -0.12 5.14 -0.55
C CYS A 55 -0.81 3.79 -0.33
N MET A 56 -1.80 3.76 0.54
CA MET A 56 -2.65 2.61 0.83
C MET A 56 -4.02 2.87 0.22
N TYR A 57 -4.61 1.83 -0.33
CA TYR A 57 -5.92 1.92 -0.96
C TYR A 57 -6.68 0.63 -0.66
N ASP A 58 -8.00 0.73 -0.64
CA ASP A 58 -8.84 -0.45 -0.88
C ASP A 58 -8.92 -0.73 -2.39
N THR A 59 -9.36 -1.94 -2.75
CA THR A 59 -9.44 -2.38 -4.15
C THR A 59 -10.34 -1.48 -5.00
N ARG A 60 -11.47 -1.04 -4.45
CA ARG A 60 -12.46 -0.23 -5.16
C ARG A 60 -11.90 1.15 -5.50
N THR A 61 -11.26 1.80 -4.55
CA THR A 61 -10.64 3.13 -4.71
C THR A 61 -9.54 3.09 -5.75
N MET A 62 -8.68 2.06 -5.71
CA MET A 62 -7.61 1.89 -6.70
C MET A 62 -8.15 1.66 -8.13
N LEU A 63 -9.17 0.82 -8.27
CA LEU A 63 -9.81 0.57 -9.57
C LEU A 63 -10.45 1.83 -10.15
N ASN A 64 -11.18 2.57 -9.33
CA ASN A 64 -11.81 3.82 -9.76
C ASN A 64 -10.75 4.85 -10.16
N GLY A 65 -9.71 5.03 -9.34
CA GLY A 65 -8.63 5.97 -9.65
C GLY A 65 -7.94 5.68 -11.00
N LEU A 66 -7.67 4.41 -11.31
CA LEU A 66 -7.11 4.03 -12.61
C LEU A 66 -8.08 4.28 -13.78
N ARG A 67 -9.38 4.01 -13.58
CA ARG A 67 -10.41 4.26 -14.60
C ARG A 67 -10.60 5.74 -14.87
N ASP A 68 -10.57 6.57 -13.83
CA ASP A 68 -10.71 8.03 -13.94
C ASP A 68 -9.58 8.65 -14.76
N ILE A 69 -8.38 8.07 -14.72
CA ILE A 69 -7.23 8.50 -15.54
C ILE A 69 -7.14 7.77 -16.90
N GLY A 70 -8.18 7.02 -17.29
CA GLY A 70 -8.33 6.44 -18.64
C GLY A 70 -7.75 5.05 -18.84
N PHE A 71 -7.56 4.26 -17.78
CA PHE A 71 -7.21 2.84 -17.92
C PHE A 71 -8.44 1.96 -17.77
N GLN A 72 -8.51 0.90 -18.58
CA GLN A 72 -9.32 -0.26 -18.22
C GLN A 72 -8.60 -0.98 -17.09
N ALA A 73 -9.22 -1.09 -15.91
CA ALA A 73 -8.59 -1.61 -14.70
C ALA A 73 -9.37 -2.78 -14.09
N GLU A 74 -8.62 -3.79 -13.64
CA GLU A 74 -9.12 -5.05 -13.06
C GLU A 74 -8.27 -5.46 -11.85
N SER A 75 -8.91 -6.03 -10.84
CA SER A 75 -8.22 -6.64 -9.69
C SER A 75 -7.60 -7.96 -10.13
N ARG A 76 -6.45 -8.30 -9.55
CA ARG A 76 -5.68 -9.51 -9.88
C ARG A 76 -5.21 -10.22 -8.64
N ALA A 77 -5.04 -11.53 -8.72
CA ALA A 77 -4.30 -12.28 -7.71
C ALA A 77 -2.79 -12.01 -7.81
N ALA A 78 -2.04 -12.35 -6.74
CA ALA A 78 -0.60 -12.09 -6.58
C ALA A 78 0.26 -12.47 -7.80
N PHE A 79 0.00 -13.64 -8.38
CA PHE A 79 0.75 -14.18 -9.52
C PHE A 79 -0.14 -14.45 -10.74
N GLU A 80 -1.29 -13.78 -10.80
CA GLU A 80 -2.12 -13.71 -12.01
C GLU A 80 -1.88 -12.35 -12.65
N SER A 81 -1.36 -12.35 -13.87
CA SER A 81 -0.94 -11.13 -14.56
C SER A 81 -0.78 -11.36 -16.04
N ASP A 82 -1.08 -10.33 -16.83
CA ASP A 82 -0.72 -10.28 -18.26
C ASP A 82 0.78 -10.00 -18.47
N ILE A 83 1.52 -9.65 -17.41
CA ILE A 83 2.97 -9.47 -17.43
C ILE A 83 3.61 -10.85 -17.41
N ALA A 84 4.39 -11.16 -18.45
CA ALA A 84 5.14 -12.39 -18.55
C ALA A 84 6.10 -12.55 -17.35
N ASP A 85 6.27 -13.79 -16.89
CA ASP A 85 7.17 -14.15 -15.79
C ASP A 85 6.93 -13.35 -14.49
N ILE A 86 5.67 -13.04 -14.15
CA ILE A 86 5.29 -12.26 -12.96
C ILE A 86 5.93 -12.75 -11.65
N ARG A 87 6.23 -14.05 -11.54
CA ARG A 87 6.93 -14.66 -10.39
C ARG A 87 8.38 -14.20 -10.22
N GLN A 88 8.99 -13.61 -11.24
CA GLN A 88 10.32 -12.99 -11.16
C GLN A 88 10.26 -11.52 -10.73
N ILE A 89 9.08 -10.91 -10.78
CA ILE A 89 8.85 -9.48 -10.50
C ILE A 89 8.29 -9.30 -9.09
N GLU A 90 7.30 -10.11 -8.71
CA GLU A 90 6.62 -10.03 -7.42
C GLU A 90 7.08 -11.11 -6.46
N SER A 91 6.94 -10.82 -5.17
CA SER A 91 7.23 -11.76 -4.09
C SER A 91 6.02 -11.97 -3.19
N GLU A 92 5.96 -13.13 -2.55
CA GLU A 92 4.89 -13.48 -1.60
C GLU A 92 4.75 -12.43 -0.49
N GLY A 93 5.87 -11.96 0.07
CA GLY A 93 5.86 -10.95 1.14
C GLY A 93 5.27 -9.61 0.71
N ARG A 94 5.50 -9.18 -0.54
CA ARG A 94 4.98 -7.92 -1.07
C ARG A 94 3.51 -8.00 -1.48
N THR A 95 3.04 -9.20 -1.83
CA THR A 95 1.69 -9.44 -2.35
C THR A 95 0.71 -9.90 -1.27
N LYS A 96 1.20 -10.25 -0.08
CA LYS A 96 0.38 -10.55 1.09
C LYS A 96 -0.37 -9.29 1.55
N ASN A 97 -1.68 -9.42 1.78
CA ASN A 97 -2.58 -8.33 2.23
C ASN A 97 -2.39 -7.05 1.39
N ALA A 98 -2.26 -7.23 0.08
CA ALA A 98 -2.03 -6.15 -0.86
C ALA A 98 -3.23 -6.02 -1.81
N VAL A 99 -3.60 -4.78 -2.11
CA VAL A 99 -4.42 -4.47 -3.26
C VAL A 99 -3.56 -4.59 -4.50
N ILE A 100 -3.98 -5.47 -5.41
CA ILE A 100 -3.28 -5.71 -6.66
C ILE A 100 -4.23 -5.46 -7.81
N VAL A 101 -3.89 -4.46 -8.61
CA VAL A 101 -4.71 -4.00 -9.73
C VAL A 101 -3.84 -3.87 -10.97
N GLU A 102 -4.36 -4.31 -12.09
CA GLU A 102 -3.76 -4.08 -13.40
C GLU A 102 -4.62 -3.14 -14.24
N GLY A 103 -3.97 -2.15 -14.83
CA GLY A 103 -4.57 -1.21 -15.77
C GLY A 103 -3.96 -1.37 -17.15
N LYS A 104 -4.80 -1.44 -18.19
CA LYS A 104 -4.39 -1.33 -19.59
C LYS A 104 -4.95 -0.04 -20.18
N ARG A 105 -4.06 0.77 -20.79
CA ARG A 105 -4.49 1.97 -21.49
C ARG A 105 -5.10 1.56 -22.83
N VAL A 106 -6.30 2.05 -23.09
CA VAL A 106 -7.04 1.86 -24.34
C VAL A 106 -6.99 3.13 -25.17
#